data_AF-A0A968ALJ1-F1
#
_entry.id   AF-A0A968ALJ1-F1
#
_cell.length_a   1.000
_cell.length_b   1.000
_cell.length_c   1.000
_cell.angle_alpha   90.00
_cell.angle_beta   90.00
_cell.angle_gamma   90.00
#
_symmetry.space_group_name_H-M   'P 1'
#
loop_
_entity.id
_entity.type
_entity.pdbx_description
1 polymer ?
#
loop_
_entity_poly.entity_id
_entity_poly.type
_entity_poly.pdbx_seq_one_letter_code
_entity_poly.pdbx_strand_id
1 'polypeptide(L)'
;QIEIKDLPYLQVGPYHTNTVAGLELAMDILRRRKNLNKQIFMITDGKPTCLKEGLNYYKNSFGLDRKIINRTLRLAKQCQRQDILITTFMVARDPYLQQFVR
;
A
#
# COMPACT_ATOMS: atom_id res chain seq x y z
N GLN A 1 2.52 -11.59 15.40
CA GLN A 1 1.53 -10.67 14.81
C GLN A 1 1.42 -9.51 15.78
N ILE A 2 1.34 -8.26 15.32
CA ILE A 2 1.21 -7.09 16.21
C ILE A 2 -0.22 -7.03 16.73
N GLU A 3 -0.42 -6.76 18.02
CA GLU A 3 -1.77 -6.63 18.56
C GLU A 3 -2.41 -5.31 18.12
N ILE A 4 -3.75 -5.31 17.99
CA ILE A 4 -4.48 -4.12 17.53
C ILE A 4 -4.23 -2.91 18.46
N LYS A 5 -4.11 -3.16 19.77
CA LYS A 5 -3.83 -2.13 20.77
C LYS A 5 -2.48 -1.44 20.59
N ASP A 6 -1.54 -2.11 19.92
CA ASP A 6 -0.18 -1.61 19.71
C ASP A 6 -0.07 -0.83 18.39
N LEU A 7 -1.04 -0.98 17.47
CA LEU A 7 -1.03 -0.30 16.16
C LEU A 7 -0.82 1.23 16.25
N PRO A 8 -1.45 1.98 17.17
CA PRO A 8 -1.27 3.43 17.27
C PRO A 8 0.13 3.85 17.73
N TYR A 9 0.85 2.96 18.40
CA TYR A 9 2.15 3.23 19.01
C TYR A 9 3.32 2.76 18.16
N LEU A 10 3.05 2.09 17.03
CA LEU A 10 4.06 1.72 16.06
C LEU A 10 4.69 2.96 15.43
N GLN A 11 6.00 3.11 15.62
CA GLN A 11 6.77 4.09 14.88
C GLN A 11 7.19 3.49 13.54
N VAL A 12 6.94 4.23 12.46
CA VAL A 12 7.42 3.86 11.13
C VAL A 12 8.86 4.34 10.94
N GLY A 13 9.67 3.51 10.28
CA GLY A 13 11.03 3.87 9.87
C GLY A 13 11.05 4.98 8.79
N PRO A 14 12.24 5.43 8.37
CA PRO A 14 12.41 6.65 7.56
C PRO A 14 11.67 6.67 6.20
N TYR A 15 11.34 7.91 5.79
CA TYR A 15 10.57 8.43 4.64
C TYR A 15 10.44 7.60 3.34
N HIS A 16 9.76 6.44 3.34
CA HIS A 16 9.26 5.85 2.10
C HIS A 16 8.01 4.97 2.30
N THR A 17 7.13 4.97 1.28
CA THR A 17 5.87 4.22 1.31
C THR A 17 5.97 2.98 0.42
N ASN A 18 6.00 1.79 1.03
CA ASN A 18 6.00 0.50 0.31
C ASN A 18 4.58 -0.09 0.24
N THR A 19 3.76 0.47 -0.63
CA THR A 19 2.36 0.06 -0.83
C THR A 19 2.23 -1.38 -1.32
N VAL A 20 3.20 -1.88 -2.11
CA VAL A 20 3.19 -3.25 -2.65
C VAL A 20 3.25 -4.27 -1.51
N ALA A 21 4.19 -4.11 -0.57
CA ALA A 21 4.31 -5.03 0.56
C ALA A 21 3.04 -5.05 1.44
N GLY A 22 2.40 -3.88 1.63
CA GLY A 22 1.14 -3.77 2.36
C GLY A 22 0.01 -4.54 1.68
N LEU A 23 -0.13 -4.41 0.35
CA LEU A 23 -1.12 -5.16 -0.43
C LEU A 23 -0.84 -6.66 -0.43
N GLU A 24 0.41 -7.10 -0.59
CA GLU A 24 0.77 -8.53 -0.55
C GLU A 24 0.40 -9.15 0.80
N LEU A 25 0.73 -8.47 1.90
CA LEU A 25 0.37 -8.92 3.25
C LEU A 25 -1.15 -8.98 3.44
N ALA A 26 -1.88 -7.95 2.99
CA ALA A 26 -3.33 -7.92 3.08
C ALA A 26 -3.98 -9.06 2.29
N MET A 27 -3.49 -9.34 1.07
CA MET A 27 -3.96 -10.47 0.26
C MET A 27 -3.71 -11.80 0.95
N ASP A 28 -2.53 -12.01 1.55
CA ASP A 28 -2.22 -13.26 2.25
C ASP A 28 -3.09 -13.47 3.50
N ILE A 29 -3.43 -12.39 4.22
CA ILE A 29 -4.40 -12.44 5.31
C ILE A 29 -5.80 -12.79 4.78
N LEU A 30 -6.26 -12.11 3.71
CA LEU A 30 -7.59 -12.28 3.14
C LEU A 30 -7.78 -13.64 2.43
N ARG A 31 -6.71 -14.23 1.90
CA ARG A 31 -6.73 -15.59 1.31
C ARG A 31 -7.10 -16.66 2.34
N ARG A 32 -6.71 -16.47 3.60
CA ARG A 32 -7.01 -17.41 4.70
C ARG A 32 -8.44 -17.27 5.25
N ARG A 33 -9.17 -16.21 4.85
CA ARG A 33 -10.56 -15.96 5.28
C ARG A 33 -11.54 -16.58 4.28
N LYS A 34 -12.54 -17.30 4.79
CA LYS A 34 -13.61 -17.95 4.00
C LYS A 34 -14.72 -16.99 3.56
N ASN A 35 -14.77 -15.78 4.11
CA ASN A 35 -15.79 -14.79 3.79
C ASN A 35 -15.67 -14.33 2.33
N LEU A 36 -16.83 -14.21 1.65
CA LEU A 36 -16.92 -13.72 0.28
C LEU A 36 -16.62 -12.22 0.19
N ASN A 37 -17.06 -11.44 1.18
CA ASN A 37 -16.81 -10.00 1.23
C ASN A 37 -15.38 -9.73 1.73
N LYS A 38 -14.46 -9.43 0.81
CA LYS A 38 -13.06 -9.12 1.09
C LYS A 38 -12.78 -7.68 0.72
N GLN A 39 -12.28 -6.90 1.69
CA GLN A 39 -12.01 -5.48 1.52
C GLN A 39 -10.68 -5.09 2.13
N ILE A 40 -10.01 -4.13 1.50
CA ILE A 40 -8.79 -3.49 1.96
C ILE A 40 -9.09 -2.00 2.07
N PHE A 41 -9.00 -1.47 3.29
CA PHE A 41 -9.01 -0.03 3.54
C PHE A 41 -7.56 0.44 3.61
N MET A 42 -7.10 1.10 2.55
CA MET A 42 -5.74 1.64 2.47
C MET A 42 -5.72 3.08 2.94
N ILE A 43 -5.06 3.35 4.06
CA ILE A 43 -4.87 4.70 4.57
C ILE A 43 -3.40 5.06 4.37
N THR A 44 -3.13 6.14 3.64
CA THR A 44 -1.76 6.58 3.30
C THR A 44 -1.68 8.09 3.31
N ASP A 45 -0.53 8.66 3.68
CA ASP A 45 -0.25 10.10 3.63
C ASP A 45 0.58 10.48 2.40
N GLY A 46 0.95 9.51 1.56
CA GLY A 46 1.80 9.74 0.39
C GLY A 46 1.62 8.71 -0.72
N LYS A 47 2.33 8.98 -1.82
CA LYS A 47 2.44 8.10 -2.99
C LYS A 47 3.36 6.90 -2.72
N PRO A 48 3.25 5.78 -3.45
CA PRO A 48 4.21 4.69 -3.33
C PRO A 48 5.59 5.14 -3.83
N THR A 49 6.63 4.89 -3.02
CA THR A 49 8.02 5.32 -3.30
C THR A 49 9.05 4.23 -3.02
N CYS A 50 8.63 3.03 -2.63
CA CYS A 50 9.53 1.93 -2.29
C CYS A 50 9.01 0.58 -2.79
N LEU A 51 9.93 -0.28 -3.20
CA LEU A 51 9.73 -1.69 -3.48
C LEU A 51 10.79 -2.51 -2.75
N LYS A 52 10.41 -3.69 -2.25
CA LYS A 52 11.36 -4.69 -1.76
C LYS A 52 11.76 -5.61 -2.92
N GLU A 53 13.06 -5.75 -3.16
CA GLU A 53 13.64 -6.58 -4.21
C GLU A 53 14.68 -7.54 -3.61
N GLY A 54 14.25 -8.76 -3.29
CA GLY A 54 15.07 -9.72 -2.57
C GLY A 54 15.46 -9.21 -1.18
N LEU A 55 16.77 -9.01 -0.96
CA LEU A 55 17.33 -8.47 0.28
C LEU A 55 17.43 -6.93 0.27
N ASN A 56 17.22 -6.29 -0.90
CA ASN A 56 17.40 -4.85 -1.08
C ASN A 56 16.07 -4.11 -1.16
N TYR A 57 16.13 -2.78 -1.00
CA TYR A 57 14.99 -1.89 -1.20
C TYR A 57 15.28 -0.91 -2.33
N TYR A 58 14.47 -0.96 -3.38
CA TYR A 58 14.45 0.04 -4.43
C TYR A 58 13.58 1.22 -3.98
N LYS A 59 14.17 2.41 -3.89
CA LYS A 59 13.51 3.61 -3.34
C LYS A 59 13.68 4.79 -4.28
N ASN A 60 12.58 5.42 -4.66
CA ASN A 60 12.58 6.68 -5.40
C ASN A 60 11.38 7.53 -4.97
N SER A 61 11.67 8.64 -4.29
CA SER A 61 10.65 9.58 -3.85
C SER A 61 10.39 10.71 -4.84
N PHE A 62 11.22 10.88 -5.88
CA PHE A 62 11.07 11.96 -6.85
C PHE A 62 10.11 11.56 -7.97
N GLY A 63 9.11 12.41 -8.24
CA GLY A 63 8.15 12.18 -9.32
C GLY A 63 7.33 10.89 -9.19
N LEU A 64 6.79 10.41 -10.30
CA LEU A 64 6.10 9.11 -10.40
C LEU A 64 7.03 8.07 -11.01
N ASP A 65 7.71 7.33 -10.14
CA ASP A 65 8.56 6.22 -10.58
C ASP A 65 7.70 5.13 -11.24
N ARG A 66 7.88 4.95 -12.54
CA ARG A 66 7.09 4.00 -13.34
C ARG A 66 7.22 2.57 -12.83
N LYS A 67 8.40 2.15 -12.33
CA LYS A 67 8.61 0.78 -11.83
C LYS A 67 7.76 0.54 -10.58
N ILE A 68 7.78 1.49 -9.65
CA ILE A 68 7.05 1.42 -8.38
C ILE A 68 5.53 1.48 -8.63
N ILE A 69 5.09 2.45 -9.44
CA ILE A 69 3.68 2.67 -9.76
C ILE A 69 3.11 1.46 -10.50
N ASN A 70 3.79 0.98 -11.56
CA ASN A 70 3.30 -0.16 -12.34
C ASN A 70 3.21 -1.44 -11.50
N ARG A 71 4.15 -1.66 -10.55
CA ARG A 71 4.06 -2.80 -9.62
C ARG A 71 2.86 -2.66 -8.69
N THR A 72 2.64 -1.48 -8.13
CA THR A 72 1.51 -1.18 -7.24
C THR A 72 0.17 -1.38 -7.96
N LEU A 73 0.01 -0.79 -9.14
CA LEU A 73 -1.23 -0.88 -9.92
C LEU A 73 -1.51 -2.31 -10.42
N ARG A 74 -0.48 -3.06 -10.82
CA ARG A 74 -0.63 -4.47 -11.19
C ARG A 74 -1.17 -5.31 -10.05
N LEU A 75 -0.67 -5.09 -8.83
CA LEU A 75 -1.14 -5.80 -7.64
C LEU A 75 -2.55 -5.38 -7.24
N ALA A 76 -2.87 -4.08 -7.35
CA ALA A 76 -4.24 -3.59 -7.16
C ALA A 76 -5.22 -4.25 -8.16
N LYS A 77 -4.83 -4.37 -9.44
CA LYS A 77 -5.63 -5.09 -10.44
C LYS A 77 -5.75 -6.58 -10.12
N GLN A 78 -4.75 -7.18 -9.51
CA GLN A 78 -4.82 -8.57 -9.04
C GLN A 78 -5.78 -8.73 -7.86
N CYS A 79 -5.84 -7.77 -6.93
CA CYS A 79 -6.84 -7.73 -5.87
C CYS A 79 -8.25 -7.65 -6.45
N GLN A 80 -8.47 -6.75 -7.42
CA GLN A 80 -9.74 -6.60 -8.11
C GLN A 80 -10.21 -7.91 -8.76
N ARG A 81 -9.31 -8.65 -9.42
CA ARG A 81 -9.61 -9.97 -10.02
C ARG A 81 -9.93 -11.07 -9.01
N GLN A 82 -9.58 -10.88 -7.73
CA GLN A 82 -9.89 -11.80 -6.64
C GLN A 82 -11.09 -11.32 -5.82
N ASP A 83 -11.89 -10.39 -6.37
CA ASP A 83 -13.04 -9.77 -5.70
C ASP A 83 -12.68 -9.11 -4.36
N ILE A 84 -11.44 -8.59 -4.26
CA ILE A 84 -10.97 -7.81 -3.11
C ILE A 84 -11.11 -6.33 -3.46
N LEU A 85 -12.09 -5.67 -2.86
CA LEU A 85 -12.28 -4.23 -3.00
C LEU A 85 -11.17 -3.48 -2.26
N ILE A 86 -10.51 -2.53 -2.93
CA ILE A 86 -9.55 -1.62 -2.30
C ILE A 86 -10.18 -0.23 -2.23
N THR A 87 -10.38 0.28 -1.02
CA THR A 87 -10.80 1.66 -0.77
C THR A 87 -9.62 2.43 -0.19
N THR A 88 -9.12 3.42 -0.94
CA THR A 88 -7.94 4.19 -0.55
C THR A 88 -8.33 5.56 -0.03
N PHE A 89 -7.88 5.88 1.18
CA PHE A 89 -7.96 7.19 1.82
C PHE A 89 -6.56 7.79 1.86
N MET A 90 -6.33 8.81 1.03
CA MET A 90 -5.09 9.57 1.10
C MET A 90 -5.27 10.77 2.05
N VAL A 91 -4.53 10.76 3.16
CA VAL A 91 -4.54 11.82 4.18
C VAL A 91 -3.32 12.71 3.97
N ALA A 92 -3.32 13.51 2.89
CA ALA A 92 -2.22 14.39 2.54
C ALA A 92 -2.66 15.87 2.58
N ARG A 93 -1.85 16.72 3.22
CA ARG A 93 -2.00 18.18 3.17
C ARG A 93 -1.17 18.84 2.07
N ASP A 94 -0.26 18.08 1.46
CA ASP A 94 0.66 18.57 0.44
C ASP A 94 -0.08 18.78 -0.91
N PRO A 95 -0.06 19.99 -1.51
CA PRO A 95 -0.66 20.27 -2.80
C PRO A 95 -0.20 19.34 -3.93
N TYR A 96 1.06 18.91 -3.93
CA TYR A 96 1.61 17.98 -4.92
C TYR A 96 0.98 16.59 -4.80
N LEU A 97 0.74 16.11 -3.58
CA LEU A 97 0.06 14.82 -3.34
C LEU A 97 -1.44 14.91 -3.64
N GLN A 98 -2.08 16.06 -3.42
CA GLN A 98 -3.46 16.27 -3.85
C GLN A 98 -3.60 16.21 -5.38
N GLN A 99 -2.62 16.73 -6.13
CA GLN A 99 -2.58 16.61 -7.60
C GLN A 99 -2.41 15.16 -8.06
N PHE A 100 -1.72 14.30 -7.30
CA PHE A 100 -1.57 12.89 -7.64
C PHE A 100 -2.90 12.11 -7.58
N VAL A 101 -3.84 12.51 -6.72
CA VAL A 101 -5.12 11.82 -6.54
C VAL A 101 -6.17 12.23 -7.57
N ARG A 102 -6.04 13.44 -8.15
CA ARG A 102 -6.93 13.92 -9.23
C ARG A 102 -6.72 13.12 -10.52
#